data_AF-A0A5C3P242-F1
#
_entry.id   AF-A0A5C3P242-F1
#
_cell.length_a   1.000
_cell.length_b   1.000
_cell.length_c   1.000
_cell.angle_alpha   90.00
_cell.angle_beta   90.00
_cell.angle_gamma   90.00
#
_symmetry.space_group_name_H-M   'P 1'
#
loop_
_entity.id
_entity.type
_entity.pdbx_description
1 polymer ?
#
loop_
_entity_poly.entity_id
_entity_poly.type
_entity_poly.pdbx_seq_one_letter_code
_entity_poly.pdbx_strand_id
1 'polypeptide(L)'
;VLKPVDPEPYNGQPDLTVFHRFISQMRDYLEEYRVRPRRHAVIVSRFLTDRAHEFYVNTISRNPRAYQFKDILVGLFNYCFPINFRQQMREKLRHTKQRGRSVQTYVYELENLFLVLGMDRNEERVDAFWFGLDRYIQSELWKQMM
;
A
#
# COMPACT_ATOMS: atom_id res chain seq x y z
N VAL A 1 -2.85 -31.39 5.06
CA VAL A 1 -3.01 -30.06 4.41
C VAL A 1 -2.66 -29.02 5.45
N LEU A 2 -1.64 -28.19 5.21
CA LEU A 2 -1.27 -27.08 6.09
C LEU A 2 -2.41 -26.05 6.06
N LYS A 3 -2.85 -25.57 7.22
CA LYS A 3 -3.82 -24.47 7.28
C LYS A 3 -3.13 -23.19 6.77
N PRO A 4 -3.78 -22.41 5.90
CA PRO A 4 -3.34 -21.07 5.55
C PRO A 4 -3.06 -20.25 6.81
N VAL A 5 -2.05 -19.39 6.73
CA VAL A 5 -1.71 -18.49 7.84
C VAL A 5 -2.78 -17.42 7.95
N ASP A 6 -3.30 -17.21 9.16
CA ASP A 6 -4.28 -16.16 9.42
C ASP A 6 -3.65 -14.77 9.16
N PRO A 7 -4.36 -13.86 8.47
CA PRO A 7 -3.89 -12.50 8.26
C PRO A 7 -3.76 -11.73 9.57
N GLU A 8 -2.77 -10.84 9.64
CA GLU A 8 -2.68 -9.89 10.74
C GLU A 8 -3.88 -8.92 10.70
N PRO A 9 -4.52 -8.63 11.86
CA PRO A 9 -5.62 -7.67 11.89
C PRO A 9 -5.21 -6.27 11.43
N TYR A 10 -6.10 -5.60 10.71
CA TYR A 10 -5.95 -4.21 10.31
C TYR A 10 -6.88 -3.31 11.12
N ASN A 11 -6.31 -2.30 11.77
CA ASN A 11 -7.03 -1.39 12.65
C ASN A 11 -7.49 -0.09 11.97
N GLY A 12 -7.16 0.11 10.70
CA GLY A 12 -7.48 1.35 9.98
C GLY A 12 -6.43 2.45 10.13
N GLN A 13 -5.21 2.13 10.57
CA GLN A 13 -4.10 3.09 10.52
C GLN A 13 -3.79 3.49 9.07
N PRO A 14 -3.61 4.79 8.77
CA PRO A 14 -3.30 5.29 7.43
C PRO A 14 -1.82 5.04 7.06
N ASP A 15 -1.38 3.79 7.18
CA ASP A 15 -0.06 3.30 6.82
C ASP A 15 -0.19 2.31 5.66
N LEU A 16 0.50 2.62 4.57
CA LEU A 16 0.42 1.85 3.33
C LEU A 16 1.10 0.50 3.43
N THR A 17 2.23 0.42 4.13
CA THR A 17 2.95 -0.83 4.28
C THR A 17 2.09 -1.82 5.07
N VAL A 18 1.46 -1.35 6.14
CA VAL A 18 0.49 -2.13 6.93
C VAL A 18 -0.73 -2.51 6.07
N PHE A 19 -1.29 -1.57 5.30
CA PHE A 19 -2.45 -1.82 4.46
C PHE A 19 -2.16 -2.80 3.29
N HIS A 20 -1.00 -2.68 2.64
CA HIS A 20 -0.57 -3.60 1.58
C HIS A 20 -0.30 -5.01 2.11
N ARG A 21 0.34 -5.11 3.29
CA ARG A 21 0.50 -6.39 3.97
C ARG A 21 -0.86 -7.05 4.22
N PHE A 22 -1.82 -6.29 4.75
CA PHE A 22 -3.18 -6.77 4.96
C PHE A 22 -3.84 -7.22 3.65
N ILE A 23 -3.75 -6.43 2.58
CA ILE A 23 -4.30 -6.80 1.26
C ILE A 23 -3.71 -8.13 0.78
N SER A 24 -2.38 -8.30 0.84
CA SER A 24 -1.71 -9.51 0.37
C SER A 24 -2.15 -10.72 1.18
N GLN A 25 -1.97 -10.66 2.50
CA GLN A 25 -2.33 -11.77 3.39
C GLN A 25 -3.82 -12.14 3.28
N MET A 26 -4.71 -11.14 3.19
CA MET A 26 -6.14 -11.38 3.05
C MET A 26 -6.50 -12.00 1.71
N ARG A 27 -5.88 -11.55 0.61
CA ARG A 27 -6.08 -12.15 -0.71
C ARG A 27 -5.66 -13.62 -0.69
N ASP A 28 -4.46 -13.90 -0.21
CA ASP A 28 -3.90 -15.25 -0.14
C ASP A 28 -4.81 -16.15 0.73
N TYR A 29 -5.25 -15.65 1.89
CA TYR A 29 -6.20 -16.35 2.75
C TYR A 29 -7.54 -16.66 2.05
N LEU A 30 -8.14 -15.70 1.35
CA LEU A 30 -9.40 -15.89 0.64
C LEU A 30 -9.26 -16.90 -0.52
N GLU A 31 -8.12 -16.87 -1.23
CA GLU A 31 -7.81 -17.76 -2.35
C GLU A 31 -7.53 -19.20 -1.88
N GLU A 32 -6.66 -19.37 -0.89
CA GLU A 32 -6.29 -20.69 -0.36
C GLU A 32 -7.50 -21.42 0.25
N TYR A 33 -8.36 -20.71 0.98
CA TYR A 33 -9.62 -21.26 1.50
C TYR A 33 -10.76 -21.32 0.47
N ARG A 34 -10.53 -20.87 -0.77
CA ARG A 34 -11.53 -20.81 -1.86
C ARG A 34 -12.83 -20.16 -1.40
N VAL A 35 -12.72 -19.06 -0.66
CA VAL A 35 -13.86 -18.37 -0.08
C VAL A 35 -14.71 -17.78 -1.21
N ARG A 36 -16.00 -18.12 -1.21
CA ARG A 36 -16.95 -17.59 -2.20
C ARG A 36 -17.03 -16.05 -2.11
N PRO A 37 -17.06 -15.31 -3.24
CA PRO A 37 -17.08 -13.84 -3.25
C PRO A 37 -18.14 -13.20 -2.34
N ARG A 38 -19.35 -13.78 -2.31
CA ARG A 38 -20.45 -13.31 -1.44
C ARG A 38 -20.17 -13.39 0.06
N ARG A 39 -19.10 -14.08 0.47
CA ARG A 39 -18.65 -14.20 1.87
C ARG A 39 -17.44 -13.33 2.17
N HIS A 40 -16.79 -12.74 1.18
CA HIS A 40 -15.54 -11.96 1.36
C HIS A 40 -15.71 -10.90 2.43
N ALA A 41 -16.72 -10.03 2.33
CA ALA A 41 -17.00 -9.00 3.33
C ALA A 41 -17.07 -9.51 4.78
N VAL A 42 -17.78 -10.61 5.00
CA VAL A 42 -17.97 -11.21 6.34
C VAL A 42 -16.69 -11.88 6.86
N ILE A 43 -15.85 -12.40 5.97
CA ILE A 43 -14.57 -13.00 6.36
C ILE A 43 -13.54 -11.91 6.64
N VAL A 44 -13.42 -10.93 5.75
CA VAL A 44 -12.51 -9.78 5.89
C VAL A 44 -12.79 -9.06 7.21
N SER A 45 -14.06 -8.83 7.56
CA SER A 45 -14.43 -8.09 8.78
C SER A 45 -13.95 -8.71 10.09
N ARG A 46 -13.64 -10.02 10.11
CA ARG A 46 -13.08 -10.71 11.28
C ARG A 46 -11.65 -10.28 11.59
N PHE A 47 -10.97 -9.75 10.58
CA PHE A 47 -9.60 -9.25 10.65
C PHE A 47 -9.55 -7.72 10.59
N LEU A 48 -10.71 -7.06 10.68
CA LEU A 48 -10.80 -5.61 10.83
C LEU A 48 -11.05 -5.27 12.29
N THR A 49 -10.28 -4.32 12.81
CA THR A 49 -10.36 -3.80 14.18
C THR A 49 -10.51 -2.28 14.15
N ASP A 50 -10.91 -1.69 15.28
CA ASP A 50 -11.02 -0.25 15.48
C ASP A 50 -11.72 0.48 14.31
N ARG A 51 -11.06 1.51 13.75
CA ARG A 51 -11.59 2.34 12.66
C ARG A 51 -11.91 1.55 11.40
N ALA A 52 -11.15 0.49 11.10
CA ALA A 52 -11.46 -0.37 9.97
C ALA A 52 -12.71 -1.23 10.21
N HIS A 53 -12.96 -1.63 11.46
CA HIS A 53 -14.20 -2.32 11.81
C HIS A 53 -15.41 -1.39 11.79
N GLU A 54 -15.24 -0.13 12.23
CA GLU A 54 -16.27 0.91 12.11
C GLU A 54 -16.72 1.11 10.65
N PHE A 55 -15.79 1.13 9.70
CA PHE A 55 -16.11 1.14 8.27
C PHE A 55 -17.02 -0.02 7.87
N TYR A 56 -16.68 -1.25 8.29
CA TYR A 56 -17.50 -2.42 7.97
C TYR A 56 -18.92 -2.29 8.53
N VAL A 57 -19.04 -1.89 9.81
CA VAL A 57 -20.34 -1.70 10.48
C VAL A 57 -21.15 -0.63 9.77
N ASN A 58 -20.56 0.51 9.46
CA ASN A 58 -21.27 1.68 8.94
C ASN A 58 -21.61 1.57 7.44
N THR A 59 -20.80 0.86 6.65
CA THR A 59 -20.93 0.85 5.19
C THR A 59 -21.35 -0.50 4.62
N ILE A 60 -20.80 -1.60 5.14
CA ILE A 60 -20.92 -2.92 4.50
C ILE A 60 -21.98 -3.80 5.19
N SER A 61 -22.15 -3.68 6.50
CA SER A 61 -22.93 -4.62 7.33
C SER A 61 -24.38 -4.82 6.89
N ARG A 62 -24.98 -3.81 6.25
CA ARG A 62 -26.37 -3.86 5.75
C ARG A 62 -26.55 -4.83 4.58
N ASN A 63 -25.53 -4.97 3.72
CA ASN A 63 -25.57 -5.90 2.59
C ASN A 63 -24.17 -6.42 2.23
N PRO A 64 -23.55 -7.23 3.11
CA PRO A 64 -22.16 -7.65 2.92
C PRO A 64 -21.96 -8.51 1.66
N ARG A 65 -23.03 -9.16 1.16
CA ARG A 65 -22.96 -10.02 -0.03
C ARG A 65 -22.78 -9.23 -1.33
N ALA A 66 -23.04 -7.92 -1.32
CA ALA A 66 -22.92 -7.05 -2.49
C ALA A 66 -21.50 -6.56 -2.74
N TYR A 67 -20.59 -6.67 -1.77
CA TYR A 67 -19.24 -6.14 -1.87
C TYR A 67 -18.25 -7.23 -2.28
N GLN A 68 -17.55 -7.01 -3.39
CA GLN A 68 -16.39 -7.81 -3.75
C GLN A 68 -15.17 -7.36 -2.96
N PHE A 69 -14.12 -8.19 -2.93
CA PHE A 69 -12.89 -7.87 -2.22
C PHE A 69 -12.32 -6.50 -2.63
N LYS A 70 -12.30 -6.19 -3.93
CA LYS A 70 -11.87 -4.88 -4.45
C LYS A 70 -12.68 -3.71 -3.86
N ASP A 71 -14.01 -3.84 -3.78
CA ASP A 71 -14.88 -2.78 -3.25
C ASP A 71 -14.60 -2.52 -1.77
N ILE A 72 -14.33 -3.59 -1.01
CA ILE A 72 -13.97 -3.52 0.40
C ILE A 72 -12.64 -2.76 0.57
N LEU A 73 -11.62 -3.08 -0.25
CA LEU A 73 -10.33 -2.42 -0.19
C LEU A 73 -10.42 -0.92 -0.54
N VAL A 74 -11.17 -0.56 -1.58
CA VAL A 74 -11.40 0.83 -1.95
C VAL A 74 -12.12 1.57 -0.84
N GLY A 75 -13.16 0.97 -0.24
CA GLY A 75 -13.90 1.57 0.87
C GLY A 75 -13.04 1.74 2.12
N LEU A 76 -12.24 0.73 2.49
CA LEU A 76 -11.29 0.81 3.60
C LEU A 76 -10.29 1.94 3.39
N PHE A 77 -9.71 2.04 2.19
CA PHE A 77 -8.78 3.11 1.86
C PHE A 77 -9.44 4.48 2.03
N ASN A 78 -10.61 4.68 1.42
CA ASN A 78 -11.32 5.95 1.48
C ASN A 78 -11.79 6.35 2.91
N TYR A 79 -12.06 5.37 3.77
CA TYR A 79 -12.51 5.63 5.15
C TYR A 79 -11.36 5.86 6.13
N CYS A 80 -10.26 5.11 5.96
CA CYS A 80 -9.13 5.10 6.90
C CYS A 80 -8.07 6.15 6.54
N PHE A 81 -7.87 6.43 5.25
CA PHE A 81 -6.83 7.35 4.79
C PHE A 81 -7.35 8.79 4.68
N PRO A 82 -6.51 9.80 4.92
CA PRO A 82 -6.85 11.20 4.67
C PRO A 82 -7.27 11.45 3.21
N ILE A 83 -8.22 12.36 3.00
CA ILE A 83 -8.69 12.69 1.64
C ILE A 83 -7.56 13.24 0.74
N ASN A 84 -6.62 13.96 1.34
CA ASN A 84 -5.43 14.51 0.67
C ASN A 84 -4.24 13.55 0.69
N PHE A 85 -4.42 12.28 1.07
CA PHE A 85 -3.32 11.33 1.23
C PHE A 85 -2.47 11.19 -0.04
N ARG A 86 -3.10 11.04 -1.21
CA ARG A 86 -2.36 10.99 -2.49
C ARG A 86 -1.56 12.25 -2.76
N GLN A 87 -2.10 13.42 -2.40
CA GLN A 87 -1.38 14.68 -2.53
C GLN A 87 -0.18 14.72 -1.57
N GLN A 88 -0.37 14.35 -0.31
CA GLN A 88 0.72 14.27 0.67
C GLN A 88 1.84 13.32 0.20
N MET A 89 1.48 12.19 -0.43
CA MET A 89 2.47 11.26 -0.97
C MET A 89 3.21 11.83 -2.18
N ARG A 90 2.55 12.60 -3.05
CA ARG A 90 3.23 13.36 -4.13
C ARG A 90 4.18 14.41 -3.56
N GLU A 91 3.76 15.14 -2.54
CA GLU A 91 4.60 16.13 -1.86
C GLU A 91 5.79 15.44 -1.19
N LYS A 92 5.57 14.31 -0.51
CA LYS A 92 6.65 13.51 0.08
C LYS A 92 7.64 13.05 -0.99
N LEU A 93 7.18 12.52 -2.12
CA LEU A 93 8.04 12.11 -3.23
C LEU A 93 8.92 13.27 -3.73
N ARG A 94 8.34 14.46 -3.95
CA ARG A 94 9.09 15.64 -4.41
C ARG A 94 10.23 16.05 -3.47
N HIS A 95 10.05 15.85 -2.17
CA HIS A 95 11.02 16.23 -1.15
C HIS A 95 11.94 15.07 -0.72
N THR A 96 11.70 13.85 -1.21
CA THR A 96 12.51 12.69 -0.87
C THR A 96 13.88 12.83 -1.54
N LYS A 97 14.93 12.72 -0.73
CA LYS A 97 16.35 12.82 -1.15
C LYS A 97 17.16 11.77 -0.37
N GLN A 98 18.29 11.33 -0.91
CA GLN A 98 19.18 10.36 -0.26
C GLN A 98 19.71 10.88 1.08
N ARG A 99 20.33 12.08 1.07
CA ARG A 99 20.80 12.81 2.27
C ARG A 99 21.75 11.98 3.15
N GLY A 100 22.74 11.34 2.55
CA GLY A 100 23.75 10.54 3.24
C GLY A 100 23.25 9.19 3.74
N ARG A 101 21.96 8.85 3.58
CA ARG A 101 21.47 7.48 3.78
C ARG A 101 22.03 6.55 2.71
N SER A 102 22.04 5.25 2.97
CA SER A 102 22.39 4.27 1.94
C SER A 102 21.44 4.39 0.74
N VAL A 103 21.97 4.15 -0.46
CA VAL A 103 21.17 4.16 -1.70
C VAL A 103 20.02 3.15 -1.59
N GLN A 104 20.26 2.00 -0.97
CA GLN A 104 19.23 0.97 -0.77
C GLN A 104 18.05 1.47 0.07
N THR A 105 18.31 2.12 1.20
CA THR A 105 17.24 2.71 2.04
C THR A 105 16.46 3.78 1.30
N TYR A 106 17.16 4.62 0.53
CA TYR A 106 16.53 5.64 -0.30
C TYR A 106 15.63 5.03 -1.39
N VAL A 107 16.11 3.98 -2.08
CA VAL A 107 15.33 3.25 -3.09
C VAL A 107 14.09 2.61 -2.48
N TYR A 108 14.18 1.96 -1.32
CA TYR A 108 13.01 1.38 -0.66
C TYR A 108 11.92 2.43 -0.35
N GLU A 109 12.31 3.64 0.05
CA GLU A 109 11.36 4.73 0.27
C GLU A 109 10.68 5.18 -1.04
N LEU A 110 11.44 5.28 -2.14
CA LEU A 110 10.90 5.62 -3.45
C LEU A 110 9.95 4.56 -3.99
N GLU A 111 10.31 3.28 -3.91
CA GLU A 111 9.47 2.17 -4.38
C GLU A 111 8.10 2.16 -3.69
N ASN A 112 8.09 2.39 -2.38
CA ASN A 112 6.85 2.54 -1.63
C ASN A 112 6.03 3.72 -2.14
N LEU A 113 6.64 4.88 -2.41
CA LEU A 113 5.93 6.05 -2.93
C LEU A 113 5.39 5.83 -4.35
N PHE A 114 6.13 5.13 -5.22
CA PHE A 114 5.70 4.81 -6.58
C PHE A 114 4.48 3.89 -6.58
N LEU A 115 4.50 2.83 -5.75
CA LEU A 115 3.40 1.90 -5.59
C LEU A 115 2.08 2.63 -5.23
N VAL A 116 2.19 3.60 -4.34
CA VAL A 116 1.05 4.36 -3.79
C VAL A 116 0.46 5.32 -4.79
N LEU A 117 1.34 5.94 -5.57
CA LEU A 117 0.95 6.92 -6.58
C LEU A 117 0.52 6.27 -7.90
N GLY A 118 0.68 4.94 -8.03
CA GLY A 118 0.44 4.21 -9.26
C GLY A 118 1.39 4.66 -10.38
N MET A 119 2.64 4.95 -10.03
CA MET A 119 3.65 5.41 -10.98
C MET A 119 4.25 4.21 -11.70
N ASP A 120 3.63 3.81 -12.80
CA ASP A 120 4.08 2.67 -13.61
C ASP A 120 5.14 3.05 -14.68
N ARG A 121 5.31 4.36 -14.96
CA ARG A 121 6.25 4.84 -15.98
C ARG A 121 7.68 4.86 -15.45
N ASN A 122 8.58 4.13 -16.10
CA ASN A 122 9.99 4.05 -15.72
C ASN A 122 10.70 5.41 -15.74
N GLU A 123 10.38 6.30 -16.69
CA GLU A 123 11.03 7.62 -16.83
C GLU A 123 10.84 8.48 -15.58
N GLU A 124 9.61 8.63 -15.09
CA GLU A 124 9.30 9.43 -13.91
C GLU A 124 9.96 8.86 -12.64
N ARG A 125 10.10 7.53 -12.57
CA ARG A 125 10.79 6.83 -11.48
C ARG A 125 12.29 7.06 -11.53
N VAL A 126 12.89 7.00 -12.72
CA VAL A 126 14.30 7.28 -12.96
C VAL A 126 14.63 8.73 -12.62
N ASP A 127 13.80 9.68 -13.04
CA ASP A 127 13.98 11.09 -12.71
C ASP A 127 13.93 11.32 -11.20
N ALA A 128 12.92 10.78 -10.51
CA ALA A 128 12.79 10.90 -9.06
C ALA A 128 14.02 10.29 -8.35
N PHE A 129 14.47 9.11 -8.79
CA PHE A 129 15.68 8.48 -8.26
C PHE A 129 16.92 9.35 -8.50
N TRP A 130 17.23 9.65 -9.76
CA TRP A 130 18.42 10.38 -10.19
C TRP A 130 18.51 11.73 -9.49
N PHE A 131 17.49 12.59 -9.62
CA PHE A 131 17.53 13.95 -9.06
C PHE A 131 17.47 14.00 -7.53
N GLY A 132 17.21 12.88 -6.85
CA GLY A 132 17.26 12.80 -5.40
C GLY A 132 18.49 12.11 -4.80
N LEU A 133 19.36 11.51 -5.62
CA LEU A 133 20.67 11.01 -5.18
C LEU A 133 21.58 12.14 -4.68
N ASP A 134 22.52 11.81 -3.81
CA ASP A 134 23.57 12.74 -3.40
C ASP A 134 24.51 13.05 -4.57
N ARG A 135 24.92 14.32 -4.70
CA ARG A 135 25.67 14.83 -5.85
C ARG A 135 26.94 14.05 -6.18
N TYR A 136 27.63 13.52 -5.17
CA TYR A 136 28.85 12.74 -5.40
C TYR A 136 28.54 11.42 -6.13
N ILE A 137 27.42 10.75 -5.81
CA ILE A 137 27.00 9.52 -6.48
C ILE A 137 26.60 9.81 -7.92
N GLN A 138 25.83 10.89 -8.14
CA GLN A 138 25.50 11.33 -9.51
C GLN A 138 26.76 11.56 -10.34
N SER A 139 27.77 12.23 -9.77
CA SER A 139 29.02 12.51 -10.48
C SER A 139 29.79 11.22 -10.84
N GLU A 140 29.90 10.27 -9.91
CA GLU A 140 30.60 9.01 -10.18
C GLU A 140 29.85 8.12 -11.18
N LEU A 141 28.51 8.04 -11.11
CA LEU A 141 27.71 7.32 -12.11
C LEU A 141 27.84 7.95 -13.50
N TRP A 142 27.83 9.29 -13.58
CA TRP A 142 28.01 9.99 -14.84
C TRP A 142 29.36 9.68 -15.50
N LYS A 143 30.44 9.60 -14.72
CA LYS A 143 31.77 9.23 -15.22
C LYS A 143 31.83 7.82 -15.79
N GLN A 144 31.03 6.88 -15.27
CA GLN A 144 30.99 5.50 -15.76
C GLN A 144 30.12 5.34 -17.03
N MET A 145 29.26 6.31 -17.33
CA MET A 145 28.43 6.31 -18.54
C MET A 145 29.12 6.99 -19.75
N MET A 146 30.26 7.65 -19.53
CA MET A 146 31.14 8.19 -20.58
C MET A 146 32.21 7.17 -20.96
#